data_AF-J5JB40-F1
#
_entry.id   AF-J5JB40-F1
#
_cell.length_a   1.000
_cell.length_b   1.000
_cell.length_c   1.000
_cell.angle_alpha   90.00
_cell.angle_beta   90.00
_cell.angle_gamma   90.00
#
_symmetry.space_group_name_H-M   'P 1'
#
loop_
_entity.id
_entity.type
_entity.pdbx_description
1 polymer ?
#
loop_
_entity_poly.entity_id
_entity_poly.type
_entity_poly.pdbx_seq_one_letter_code
_entity_poly.pdbx_strand_id
1 'polypeptide(L)'
;MAAAVSLLRIAPLLSTSAYLTFTAAEDLYFKPYLDPSVAKAAEALLPAYIAIWYSRGMVLIFTIYPLTWCTAIANLPVDKLVQQSKPAFILYILGLAFSLGHMLWGPRAMSLLNSIKEKKGQGSTDIVRVWCRMNLTRGLLVDVPAWGCFLAAFLIWTSSR
;
A
#
# COMPACT_ATOMS: atom_id res chain seq x y z
N MET A 1 -12.26 25.41 -12.15
CA MET A 1 -12.85 24.51 -11.13
C MET A 1 -12.92 23.05 -11.56
N ALA A 2 -13.39 22.72 -12.78
CA ALA A 2 -13.56 21.32 -13.22
C ALA A 2 -12.27 20.48 -13.19
N ALA A 3 -11.12 21.04 -13.59
CA ALA A 3 -9.83 20.33 -13.58
C ALA A 3 -9.35 19.99 -12.16
N ALA A 4 -9.45 20.93 -11.22
CA ALA A 4 -9.05 20.71 -9.83
C ALA A 4 -9.89 19.61 -9.15
N VAL A 5 -11.20 19.58 -9.40
CA VAL A 5 -12.06 18.49 -8.90
C VAL A 5 -11.66 17.16 -9.52
N SER A 6 -11.36 17.12 -10.82
CA SER A 6 -10.93 15.89 -11.49
C SER A 6 -9.60 15.36 -10.94
N LEU A 7 -8.64 16.24 -10.67
CA LEU A 7 -7.37 15.89 -10.03
C LEU A 7 -7.58 15.35 -8.61
N LEU A 8 -8.45 15.98 -7.82
CA LEU A 8 -8.79 15.48 -6.49
C LEU A 8 -9.45 14.10 -6.57
N ARG A 9 -10.35 13.88 -7.53
CA ARG A 9 -11.09 12.61 -7.71
C ARG A 9 -10.19 11.45 -8.11
N ILE A 10 -9.19 11.68 -8.94
CA ILE A 10 -8.26 10.63 -9.37
C ILE A 10 -7.11 10.42 -8.39
N ALA A 11 -6.82 11.38 -7.49
CA ALA A 11 -5.66 11.30 -6.59
C ALA A 11 -5.62 10.02 -5.71
N PRO A 12 -6.74 9.54 -5.11
CA PRO A 12 -6.75 8.27 -4.40
C PRO A 12 -6.37 7.08 -5.32
N LEU A 13 -6.88 7.06 -6.56
CA LEU A 13 -6.53 6.01 -7.53
C LEU A 13 -5.04 6.01 -7.87
N LEU A 14 -4.44 7.17 -8.08
CA LEU A 14 -3.01 7.29 -8.40
C LEU A 14 -2.13 6.86 -7.22
N SER A 15 -2.45 7.31 -6.01
CA SER A 15 -1.71 6.97 -4.81
C SER A 15 -1.85 5.50 -4.41
N THR A 16 -3.03 4.90 -4.59
CA THR A 16 -3.22 3.44 -4.44
C THR A 16 -2.49 2.61 -5.49
N SER A 17 -2.43 3.09 -6.73
CA SER A 17 -1.61 2.45 -7.77
C SER A 17 -0.12 2.48 -7.41
N ALA A 18 0.36 3.57 -6.78
CA ALA A 18 1.74 3.69 -6.33
C ALA A 18 2.09 2.68 -5.22
N TYR A 19 1.27 2.53 -4.18
CA TYR A 19 1.57 1.54 -3.13
C TYR A 19 1.37 0.09 -3.59
N LEU A 20 0.51 -0.18 -4.58
CA LEU A 20 0.40 -1.51 -5.19
C LEU A 20 1.64 -1.84 -6.01
N THR A 21 2.14 -0.87 -6.76
CA THR A 21 3.42 -0.99 -7.47
C THR A 21 4.56 -1.24 -6.48
N PHE A 22 4.56 -0.54 -5.35
CA PHE A 22 5.54 -0.77 -4.29
C PHE A 22 5.44 -2.19 -3.70
N THR A 23 4.22 -2.68 -3.45
CA THR A 23 3.97 -4.05 -2.98
C THR A 23 4.51 -5.09 -3.96
N ALA A 24 4.28 -4.90 -5.27
CA ALA A 24 4.82 -5.79 -6.31
C ALA A 24 6.35 -5.69 -6.42
N ALA A 25 6.90 -4.48 -6.30
CA ALA A 25 8.34 -4.26 -6.32
C ALA A 25 9.03 -4.97 -5.16
N GLU A 26 8.48 -4.89 -3.94
CA GLU A 26 8.97 -5.63 -2.77
C GLU A 26 9.11 -7.12 -3.04
N ASP A 27 8.11 -7.73 -3.67
CA ASP A 27 8.19 -9.12 -4.08
C ASP A 27 9.32 -9.36 -5.09
N LEU A 28 9.50 -8.47 -6.07
CA LEU A 28 10.53 -8.59 -7.11
C LEU A 28 11.96 -8.50 -6.56
N TYR A 29 12.24 -7.66 -5.56
CA TYR A 29 13.60 -7.54 -5.01
C TYR A 29 13.83 -8.35 -3.73
N PHE A 30 12.80 -8.78 -3.00
CA PHE A 30 12.98 -9.63 -1.81
C PHE A 30 12.98 -11.13 -2.11
N LYS A 31 12.12 -11.62 -3.00
CA LYS A 31 12.07 -13.06 -3.33
C LYS A 31 13.39 -13.62 -3.87
N PRO A 32 14.21 -12.90 -4.66
CA PRO A 32 15.52 -13.40 -5.08
C PRO A 32 16.44 -13.79 -3.93
N TYR A 33 16.35 -13.14 -2.76
CA TYR A 33 17.13 -13.51 -1.57
C TYR A 33 16.77 -14.90 -1.00
N LEU A 34 15.64 -15.47 -1.43
CA LEU A 34 15.16 -16.78 -0.99
C LEU A 34 15.67 -17.92 -1.89
N ASP A 35 16.31 -17.60 -3.01
CA ASP A 35 16.85 -18.62 -3.91
C ASP A 35 17.99 -19.39 -3.21
N PRO A 36 18.00 -20.74 -3.24
CA PRO A 36 19.03 -21.54 -2.58
C PRO A 36 20.47 -21.18 -2.98
N SER A 37 20.68 -20.71 -4.22
CA SER A 37 22.01 -20.33 -4.72
C SER A 37 22.59 -19.09 -4.04
N VAL A 38 21.74 -18.21 -3.48
CA VAL A 38 22.18 -16.96 -2.83
C VAL A 38 21.76 -16.86 -1.35
N ALA A 39 20.90 -17.75 -0.86
CA ALA A 39 20.31 -17.67 0.49
C ALA A 39 21.37 -17.49 1.60
N LYS A 40 22.51 -18.20 1.52
CA LYS A 40 23.58 -18.06 2.52
C LYS A 40 24.22 -16.66 2.50
N ALA A 41 24.43 -16.08 1.32
CA ALA A 41 24.95 -14.72 1.19
C ALA A 41 23.90 -13.68 1.62
N ALA A 42 22.63 -13.92 1.24
CA ALA A 42 21.51 -13.09 1.63
C ALA A 42 21.33 -13.03 3.15
N GLU A 43 21.49 -14.17 3.84
CA GLU A 43 21.38 -14.26 5.30
C GLU A 43 22.35 -13.31 6.03
N ALA A 44 23.57 -13.15 5.50
CA ALA A 44 24.56 -12.22 6.03
C ALA A 44 24.27 -10.75 5.64
N LEU A 45 23.74 -10.52 4.44
CA LEU A 45 23.50 -9.18 3.88
C LEU A 45 22.22 -8.51 4.40
N LEU A 46 21.15 -9.29 4.57
CA LEU A 46 19.79 -8.80 4.85
C LEU A 46 19.69 -7.86 6.06
N PRO A 47 20.36 -8.10 7.20
CA PRO A 47 20.31 -7.17 8.33
C PRO A 47 20.77 -5.74 7.96
N ALA A 48 21.88 -5.62 7.24
CA ALA A 48 22.41 -4.32 6.81
C ALA A 48 21.52 -3.71 5.72
N TYR A 49 21.08 -4.53 4.75
CA TYR A 49 20.18 -4.08 3.69
C TYR A 49 18.87 -3.53 4.25
N ILE A 50 18.20 -4.27 5.14
CA ILE A 50 16.94 -3.87 5.76
C ILE A 50 17.12 -2.64 6.63
N ALA A 51 18.24 -2.49 7.35
CA ALA A 51 18.49 -1.28 8.14
C ALA A 51 18.52 0.00 7.26
N ILE A 52 19.10 -0.09 6.06
CA ILE A 52 19.14 1.04 5.09
C ILE A 52 17.77 1.22 4.42
N TRP A 53 17.18 0.13 3.95
CA TRP A 53 15.90 0.12 3.26
C TRP A 53 14.78 0.66 4.15
N TYR A 54 14.76 0.28 5.43
CA TYR A 54 13.71 0.62 6.40
C TYR A 54 13.41 2.12 6.42
N SER A 55 14.43 2.97 6.61
CA SER A 55 14.21 4.42 6.68
C SER A 55 13.63 4.98 5.39
N ARG A 56 14.10 4.49 4.23
CA ARG A 56 13.65 4.94 2.90
C ARG A 56 12.22 4.45 2.59
N GLY A 57 11.95 3.18 2.88
CA GLY A 57 10.63 2.57 2.72
C GLY A 57 9.58 3.22 3.63
N MET A 58 9.94 3.51 4.88
CA MET A 58 9.04 4.19 5.82
C MET A 58 8.67 5.60 5.34
N VAL A 59 9.63 6.40 4.85
CA VAL A 59 9.33 7.72 4.27
C VAL A 59 8.31 7.61 3.15
N LEU A 60 8.49 6.65 2.24
CA LEU A 60 7.55 6.43 1.14
C LEU A 60 6.15 6.03 1.66
N ILE A 61 6.06 5.02 2.55
CA ILE A 61 4.80 4.52 3.11
C ILE A 61 4.05 5.62 3.87
N PHE A 62 4.74 6.34 4.75
CA PHE A 62 4.17 7.45 5.52
C PHE A 62 3.85 8.69 4.67
N THR A 63 4.22 8.70 3.39
CA THR A 63 3.80 9.74 2.44
C THR A 63 2.56 9.29 1.67
N ILE A 64 2.62 8.12 1.01
CA ILE A 64 1.60 7.70 0.04
C ILE A 64 0.28 7.27 0.68
N TYR A 65 0.32 6.60 1.85
CA TYR A 65 -0.91 6.19 2.53
C TYR A 65 -1.68 7.39 3.09
N PRO A 66 -1.05 8.31 3.86
CA PRO A 66 -1.75 9.52 4.30
C PRO A 66 -2.23 10.39 3.14
N LEU A 67 -1.47 10.49 2.05
CA LEU A 67 -1.94 11.20 0.84
C LEU A 67 -3.21 10.56 0.27
N THR A 68 -3.26 9.22 0.19
CA THR A 68 -4.46 8.48 -0.23
C THR A 68 -5.65 8.84 0.67
N TRP A 69 -5.46 8.78 1.99
CA TRP A 69 -6.53 8.99 2.95
C TRP A 69 -7.03 10.44 2.94
N CYS A 70 -6.12 11.41 2.98
CA CYS A 70 -6.46 12.83 2.94
C CYS A 70 -7.21 13.18 1.66
N THR A 71 -6.77 12.69 0.50
CA THR A 71 -7.44 12.96 -0.76
C THR A 71 -8.78 12.23 -0.88
N ALA A 72 -8.89 10.99 -0.38
CA ALA A 72 -10.17 10.27 -0.34
C ALA A 72 -11.20 10.96 0.58
N ILE A 73 -10.77 11.44 1.75
CA ILE A 73 -11.63 12.20 2.68
C ILE A 73 -12.04 13.54 2.05
N ALA A 74 -11.09 14.27 1.46
CA ALA A 74 -11.36 15.54 0.80
C ALA A 74 -12.32 15.40 -0.41
N ASN A 75 -12.39 14.23 -1.03
CA ASN A 75 -13.37 13.97 -2.09
C ASN A 75 -14.82 14.00 -1.60
N LEU A 76 -15.10 13.57 -0.37
CA LEU A 76 -16.46 13.32 0.12
C LEU A 76 -17.36 14.57 0.12
N PRO A 77 -16.92 15.76 0.61
CA PRO A 77 -17.77 16.95 0.63
C PRO A 77 -17.74 17.75 -0.68
N VAL A 78 -16.74 17.54 -1.55
CA VAL A 78 -16.52 18.36 -2.74
C VAL A 78 -17.57 18.07 -3.81
N ASP A 79 -18.04 19.14 -4.46
CA ASP A 79 -18.98 19.09 -5.60
C ASP A 79 -20.31 18.37 -5.25
N LYS A 80 -20.71 18.32 -3.97
CA LYS A 80 -21.94 17.62 -3.54
C LYS A 80 -21.99 16.16 -4.04
N LEU A 81 -20.86 15.44 -3.93
CA LEU A 81 -20.67 14.10 -4.48
C LEU A 81 -21.81 13.13 -4.15
N VAL A 82 -22.28 13.11 -2.89
CA VAL A 82 -23.34 12.19 -2.47
C VAL A 82 -24.66 12.46 -3.19
N GLN A 83 -24.96 13.73 -3.51
CA GLN A 83 -26.14 14.13 -4.26
C GLN A 83 -25.97 13.86 -5.77
N GLN A 84 -24.77 14.07 -6.31
CA GLN A 84 -24.48 13.84 -7.74
C GLN A 84 -24.41 12.35 -8.08
N SER A 85 -23.76 11.55 -7.24
CA SER A 85 -23.57 10.12 -7.45
C SER A 85 -23.35 9.40 -6.12
N LYS A 86 -24.46 8.92 -5.53
CA LYS A 86 -24.42 8.08 -4.32
C LYS A 86 -23.54 6.83 -4.49
N PRO A 87 -23.53 6.12 -5.63
CA PRO A 87 -22.63 4.98 -5.83
C PRO A 87 -21.15 5.38 -5.76
N ALA A 88 -20.74 6.45 -6.45
CA ALA A 88 -19.36 6.93 -6.39
C ALA A 88 -18.97 7.34 -4.97
N PHE A 89 -19.86 8.03 -4.24
CA PHE A 89 -19.66 8.38 -2.84
C PHE A 89 -19.39 7.15 -1.96
N ILE A 90 -20.22 6.11 -2.07
CA ILE A 90 -20.05 4.86 -1.31
C ILE A 90 -18.71 4.20 -1.65
N LEU A 91 -18.34 4.16 -2.93
CA LEU A 91 -17.08 3.56 -3.36
C LEU A 91 -15.85 4.32 -2.84
N TYR A 92 -15.88 5.66 -2.77
CA TYR A 92 -14.80 6.41 -2.10
C TYR A 92 -14.67 6.06 -0.61
N ILE A 93 -15.81 5.88 0.09
CA ILE A 93 -15.80 5.46 1.51
C ILE A 93 -15.25 4.05 1.66
N LEU A 94 -15.70 3.10 0.84
CA LEU A 94 -15.20 1.72 0.87
C LEU A 94 -13.72 1.65 0.53
N GLY A 95 -13.28 2.39 -0.49
CA GLY A 95 -11.86 2.48 -0.86
C GLY A 95 -11.00 3.04 0.28
N LEU A 96 -11.49 4.07 0.98
CA LEU A 96 -10.85 4.60 2.17
C LEU A 96 -10.79 3.55 3.30
N ALA A 97 -11.89 2.86 3.57
CA ALA A 97 -11.95 1.84 4.61
C ALA A 97 -10.98 0.68 4.34
N PHE A 98 -10.95 0.16 3.11
CA PHE A 98 -9.97 -0.86 2.70
C PHE A 98 -8.54 -0.33 2.83
N SER A 99 -8.26 0.89 2.36
CA SER A 99 -6.91 1.46 2.44
C SER A 99 -6.44 1.67 3.89
N LEU A 100 -7.34 2.02 4.82
CA LEU A 100 -7.04 2.06 6.25
C LEU A 100 -6.79 0.66 6.82
N GLY A 101 -7.49 -0.36 6.29
CA GLY A 101 -7.30 -1.76 6.61
C GLY A 101 -5.85 -2.25 6.45
N HIS A 102 -5.05 -1.60 5.60
CA HIS A 102 -3.60 -1.82 5.51
C HIS A 102 -2.91 -1.83 6.88
N MET A 103 -3.33 -0.91 7.78
CA MET A 103 -2.71 -0.71 9.08
C MET A 103 -2.87 -1.91 10.03
N LEU A 104 -3.80 -2.84 9.75
CA LEU A 104 -3.96 -4.09 10.52
C LEU A 104 -2.71 -4.98 10.46
N TRP A 105 -1.91 -4.87 9.38
CA TRP A 105 -0.64 -5.60 9.24
C TRP A 105 0.56 -4.84 9.78
N GLY A 106 0.42 -3.56 10.12
CA GLY A 106 1.50 -2.68 10.56
C GLY A 106 2.33 -3.25 11.71
N PRO A 107 1.73 -3.65 12.85
CA PRO A 107 2.49 -4.19 13.98
C PRO A 107 3.33 -5.42 13.62
N ARG A 108 2.76 -6.35 12.85
CA ARG A 108 3.46 -7.56 12.39
C ARG A 108 4.59 -7.22 11.42
N ALA A 109 4.35 -6.33 10.47
CA ALA A 109 5.35 -5.87 9.52
C ALA A 109 6.57 -5.27 10.25
N MET A 110 6.33 -4.36 11.17
CA MET A 110 7.39 -3.71 11.96
C MET A 110 8.17 -4.72 12.81
N SER A 111 7.48 -5.70 13.40
CA SER A 111 8.12 -6.79 14.14
C SER A 111 9.08 -7.61 13.27
N LEU A 112 8.66 -8.01 12.05
CA LEU A 112 9.51 -8.79 11.14
C LEU A 112 10.77 -8.02 10.73
N LEU A 113 10.62 -6.74 10.35
CA LEU A 113 11.76 -5.89 9.94
C LEU A 113 12.74 -5.67 11.11
N ASN A 114 12.22 -5.45 12.32
CA ASN A 114 13.05 -5.30 13.51
C ASN A 114 13.78 -6.59 13.87
N SER A 115 13.13 -7.76 13.74
CA SER A 115 13.79 -9.05 13.95
C SER A 115 14.97 -9.27 13.00
N ILE A 116 14.85 -8.87 11.72
CA ILE A 116 15.97 -8.94 10.76
C ILE A 116 17.10 -7.99 11.16
N LYS A 117 16.78 -6.73 11.47
CA LYS A 117 17.77 -5.70 11.87
C LYS A 117 18.56 -6.11 13.11
N GLU A 118 17.87 -6.62 14.13
CA GLU A 118 18.44 -6.97 15.43
C GLU A 118 19.00 -8.40 15.46
N LYS A 119 18.91 -9.14 14.33
CA LYS A 119 19.32 -10.54 14.22
C LYS A 119 18.70 -11.43 15.30
N LYS A 120 17.42 -11.21 15.60
CA LYS A 120 16.69 -11.92 16.66
C LYS A 120 15.92 -13.13 16.11
N GLY A 121 16.21 -14.30 16.69
CA GLY A 121 15.40 -15.51 16.48
C GLY A 121 15.69 -16.20 15.15
N GLN A 122 14.68 -16.32 14.30
CA GLN A 122 14.72 -17.05 13.03
C GLN A 122 15.68 -16.39 12.01
N GLY A 123 16.19 -17.16 11.05
CA GLY A 123 17.04 -16.63 9.98
C GLY A 123 16.34 -15.52 9.18
N SER A 124 17.10 -14.50 8.78
CA SER A 124 16.67 -13.35 8.01
C SER A 124 15.94 -13.75 6.73
N THR A 125 16.43 -14.75 6.01
CA THR A 125 15.79 -15.28 4.80
C THR A 125 14.42 -15.90 5.09
N ASP A 126 14.26 -16.61 6.20
CA ASP A 126 12.95 -17.12 6.62
C ASP A 126 11.99 -15.99 6.99
N ILE A 127 12.48 -14.96 7.69
CA ILE A 127 11.67 -13.78 8.03
C ILE A 127 11.25 -13.05 6.74
N VAL A 128 12.13 -12.91 5.75
CA VAL A 128 11.80 -12.35 4.43
C VAL A 128 10.74 -13.20 3.72
N ARG A 129 10.78 -14.53 3.82
CA ARG A 129 9.72 -15.40 3.27
C ARG A 129 8.37 -15.10 3.91
N VAL A 130 8.33 -14.94 5.22
CA VAL A 130 7.10 -14.57 5.96
C VAL A 130 6.64 -13.16 5.56
N TRP A 131 7.57 -12.21 5.42
CA TRP A 131 7.29 -10.86 4.93
C TRP A 131 6.63 -10.88 3.55
N CYS A 132 7.24 -11.52 2.55
CA CYS A 132 6.72 -11.54 1.18
C CYS A 132 5.29 -12.11 1.13
N ARG A 133 5.05 -13.22 1.84
CA ARG A 133 3.70 -13.81 1.91
C ARG A 133 2.70 -12.84 2.54
N MET A 134 3.07 -12.23 3.66
CA MET A 134 2.22 -11.26 4.35
C MET A 134 1.95 -10.02 3.48
N ASN A 135 2.98 -9.51 2.81
CA ASN A 135 2.93 -8.33 1.93
C ASN A 135 1.95 -8.57 0.78
N LEU A 136 2.05 -9.72 0.12
CA LEU A 136 1.15 -10.11 -0.95
C LEU A 136 -0.28 -10.33 -0.44
N THR A 137 -0.46 -11.01 0.69
CA THR A 137 -1.80 -11.21 1.29
C THR A 137 -2.47 -9.88 1.63
N ARG A 138 -1.75 -8.96 2.29
CA ARG A 138 -2.25 -7.61 2.56
C ARG A 138 -2.59 -6.88 1.26
N GLY A 139 -1.67 -6.93 0.29
CA GLY A 139 -1.86 -6.38 -1.05
C GLY A 139 -3.18 -6.81 -1.68
N LEU A 140 -3.46 -8.12 -1.67
CA LEU A 140 -4.66 -8.70 -2.26
C LEU A 140 -5.95 -8.43 -1.46
N LEU A 141 -5.88 -8.41 -0.12
CA LEU A 141 -7.07 -8.32 0.72
C LEU A 141 -7.55 -6.90 0.97
N VAL A 142 -6.66 -5.91 0.95
CA VAL A 142 -7.01 -4.52 1.30
C VAL A 142 -6.54 -3.51 0.27
N ASP A 143 -5.32 -3.64 -0.26
CA ASP A 143 -4.75 -2.64 -1.16
C ASP A 143 -5.40 -2.72 -2.58
N VAL A 144 -5.62 -3.93 -3.11
CA VAL A 144 -6.31 -4.17 -4.40
C VAL A 144 -7.80 -3.79 -4.33
N PRO A 145 -8.58 -4.18 -3.31
CA PRO A 145 -9.95 -3.71 -3.15
C PRO A 145 -10.06 -2.19 -3.02
N ALA A 146 -9.13 -1.55 -2.29
CA ALA A 146 -9.09 -0.08 -2.20
C ALA A 146 -8.91 0.56 -3.57
N TRP A 147 -7.91 0.10 -4.34
CA TRP A 147 -7.66 0.55 -5.71
C TRP A 147 -8.89 0.36 -6.61
N GLY A 148 -9.51 -0.82 -6.57
CA GLY A 148 -10.70 -1.13 -7.35
C GLY A 148 -11.88 -0.22 -7.02
N CYS A 149 -12.10 0.07 -5.73
CA CYS A 149 -13.12 1.01 -5.28
C CYS A 149 -12.86 2.42 -5.82
N PHE A 150 -11.63 2.92 -5.73
CA PHE A 150 -11.31 4.27 -6.22
C PHE A 150 -11.37 4.37 -7.75
N LEU A 151 -10.98 3.31 -8.47
CA LEU A 151 -11.15 3.24 -9.93
C LEU A 151 -12.62 3.31 -10.30
N ALA A 152 -13.44 2.45 -9.71
CA ALA A 152 -14.88 2.41 -9.97
C ALA A 152 -15.57 3.73 -9.58
N ALA A 153 -15.20 4.32 -8.45
CA ALA A 153 -15.73 5.62 -8.01
C ALA A 153 -15.44 6.72 -9.05
N PHE A 154 -14.20 6.78 -9.55
CA PHE A 154 -13.79 7.75 -10.55
C PHE A 154 -14.53 7.56 -11.88
N LEU A 155 -14.63 6.32 -12.38
CA LEU A 155 -15.32 6.00 -13.63
C LEU A 155 -16.83 6.28 -13.54
N ILE A 156 -17.47 5.92 -12.43
CA ILE A 156 -18.91 6.17 -12.24
C ILE A 156 -19.16 7.67 -12.13
N TRP A 157 -18.37 8.40 -11.35
CA TRP A 157 -18.51 9.84 -11.23
C TRP A 157 -18.32 10.57 -12.58
N THR A 158 -17.31 10.18 -13.37
CA THR A 158 -17.09 10.76 -14.71
C THR A 158 -18.26 10.49 -15.66
N SER A 159 -18.90 9.31 -15.58
CA SER A 159 -20.08 8.98 -16.38
C SER A 159 -21.38 9.69 -15.93
N SER A 160 -21.39 10.26 -14.72
CA SER A 160 -22.57 10.94 -14.14
C SER A 160 -22.55 12.47 -14.35
N ARG A 161 -21.54 12.99 -15.05
CA ARG A 161 -21.39 14.40 -15.42
C ARG A 161 -21.96 14.65 -16.82
#